data_AF-A0A6D2HEL4-F1
#
_entry.id   AF-A0A6D2HEL4-F1
#
_cell.length_a   1.000
_cell.length_b   1.000
_cell.length_c   1.000
_cell.angle_alpha   90.00
_cell.angle_beta   90.00
_cell.angle_gamma   90.00
#
_symmetry.space_group_name_H-M   'P 1'
#
loop_
_entity.id
_entity.type
_entity.pdbx_description
1 polymer ?
#
loop_
_entity_poly.entity_id
_entity_poly.type
_entity_poly.pdbx_seq_one_letter_code
_entity_poly.pdbx_strand_id
1 'polypeptide(L)'
;MISKILTLRLQPVLRDMISENQSAFVPQRAISDNVLITHETLHYLKTSKAKKQVYMAVKSDMTKAYDRIEWDFVKLVLERLGFHQKWVQWVMQCISTVSYTYLINGSAQGAVTPSRGIRQGDPLSPYIFILCSEVLSGLCNIAQLEGRLPGI
;
A
#
# COMPACT_ATOMS: atom_id res chain seq x y z
N MET A 1 -9.33 18.13 8.48
CA MET A 1 -8.45 19.29 8.20
C MET A 1 -6.98 18.97 8.38
N ILE A 2 -6.55 18.29 9.46
CA ILE A 2 -5.13 17.92 9.67
C ILE A 2 -4.65 16.84 8.69
N SER A 3 -5.39 15.74 8.53
CA SER A 3 -4.99 14.66 7.60
C SER A 3 -4.77 15.16 6.18
N LYS A 4 -5.63 16.06 5.69
CA LYS A 4 -5.47 16.73 4.39
C LYS A 4 -4.17 17.55 4.29
N ILE A 5 -3.78 18.28 5.35
CA ILE A 5 -2.52 19.03 5.36
C ILE A 5 -1.33 18.07 5.34
N LEU A 6 -1.39 16.98 6.10
CA LEU A 6 -0.35 15.95 6.11
C LEU A 6 -0.20 15.33 4.71
N THR A 7 -1.31 14.99 4.06
CA THR A 7 -1.34 14.49 2.69
C THR A 7 -0.62 15.43 1.72
N LEU A 8 -0.97 16.72 1.73
CA LEU A 8 -0.40 17.70 0.80
C LEU A 8 1.12 17.86 0.97
N ARG A 9 1.63 17.69 2.19
CA ARG A 9 3.08 17.72 2.47
C ARG A 9 3.78 16.40 2.18
N LEU A 10 3.06 15.28 2.20
CA LEU A 10 3.58 13.95 1.87
C LEU A 10 3.70 13.75 0.35
N GLN A 11 2.78 14.33 -0.44
CA GLN A 11 2.74 14.19 -1.90
C GLN A 11 4.06 14.48 -2.63
N PRO A 12 4.80 15.56 -2.33
CA PRO A 12 6.05 15.86 -3.02
C PRO A 12 7.14 14.82 -2.80
N VAL A 13 7.20 14.22 -1.60
CA VAL A 13 8.27 13.26 -1.23
C VAL A 13 7.93 11.82 -1.61
N LEU A 14 6.66 11.52 -1.87
CA LEU A 14 6.22 10.16 -2.21
C LEU A 14 6.84 9.61 -3.48
N ARG A 15 7.13 10.46 -4.48
CA ARG A 15 7.71 10.02 -5.75
C ARG A 15 9.09 9.38 -5.56
N ASP A 16 9.89 9.93 -4.66
CA ASP A 16 11.24 9.46 -4.40
C ASP A 16 11.27 8.22 -3.50
N MET A 17 10.15 7.91 -2.83
CA MET A 17 10.04 6.81 -1.87
C MET A 17 9.39 5.55 -2.45
N ILE A 18 8.69 5.65 -3.58
CA ILE A 18 7.87 4.56 -4.11
C ILE A 18 8.50 4.00 -5.39
N SER A 19 8.73 2.69 -5.42
CA SER A 19 9.26 1.97 -6.57
C SER A 19 8.45 2.23 -7.84
N GLU A 20 9.13 2.32 -8.99
CA GLU A 20 8.50 2.53 -10.31
C GLU A 20 7.40 1.52 -10.62
N ASN A 21 7.51 0.31 -10.07
CA ASN A 21 6.58 -0.79 -10.27
C ASN A 21 5.24 -0.59 -9.53
N GLN A 22 5.11 0.44 -8.69
CA GLN A 22 3.87 0.77 -8.00
C GLN A 22 3.13 1.94 -8.66
N SER A 23 2.23 1.63 -9.58
CA SER A 23 1.55 2.66 -10.39
C SER A 23 0.25 3.20 -9.77
N ALA A 24 -0.19 2.69 -8.62
CA ALA A 24 -1.44 3.10 -7.98
C ALA A 24 -1.23 4.31 -7.04
N PHE A 25 -2.13 5.30 -7.12
CA PHE A 25 -2.19 6.54 -6.33
C PHE A 25 -0.91 7.41 -6.24
N VAL A 26 0.06 7.20 -7.14
CA VAL A 26 1.19 8.10 -7.36
C VAL A 26 0.84 9.09 -8.47
N PRO A 27 0.90 10.41 -8.23
CA PRO A 27 0.65 11.40 -9.28
C PRO A 27 1.62 11.20 -10.45
N GLN A 28 1.10 11.20 -11.69
CA GLN A 28 1.81 10.96 -12.96
C GLN A 28 2.11 9.50 -13.33
N ARG A 29 1.59 8.50 -12.60
CA ARG A 29 1.60 7.10 -13.06
C ARG A 29 0.22 6.70 -13.59
N ALA A 30 0.15 6.16 -14.79
CA ALA A 30 -1.11 5.80 -15.42
C ALA A 30 -1.45 4.33 -15.14
N ILE A 31 -2.70 4.06 -14.78
CA ILE A 31 -3.18 2.68 -14.57
C ILE A 31 -3.05 1.84 -15.85
N SER A 32 -3.08 2.48 -17.03
CA SER A 32 -2.86 1.85 -18.33
C SER A 32 -1.52 1.12 -18.43
N ASP A 33 -0.48 1.62 -17.78
CA ASP A 33 0.87 1.05 -17.86
C ASP A 33 0.89 -0.34 -17.21
N ASN A 34 0.20 -0.50 -16.07
CA ASN A 34 0.04 -1.80 -15.41
C ASN A 34 -0.74 -2.80 -16.27
N VAL A 35 -1.75 -2.33 -17.02
CA VAL A 35 -2.53 -3.18 -17.91
C VAL A 35 -1.66 -3.69 -19.05
N LEU A 36 -0.83 -2.82 -19.62
CA LEU A 36 0.10 -3.19 -20.69
C LEU A 36 1.13 -4.24 -20.21
N ILE A 37 1.82 -3.97 -19.10
CA ILE A 37 2.80 -4.90 -18.51
C ILE A 37 2.15 -6.26 -18.22
N THR A 38 0.93 -6.26 -17.66
CA THR A 38 0.18 -7.50 -17.39
C THR A 38 -0.14 -8.24 -18.67
N HIS A 39 -0.59 -7.54 -19.71
CA HIS A 39 -0.93 -8.14 -21.00
C HIS A 39 0.30 -8.76 -21.66
N GLU A 40 1.44 -8.06 -21.68
CA GLU A 40 2.71 -8.57 -22.20
C GLU A 40 3.19 -9.80 -21.43
N THR A 41 3.13 -9.76 -20.10
CA THR A 41 3.50 -10.90 -19.24
C THR A 41 2.64 -12.12 -19.54
N LEU A 42 1.32 -11.96 -19.61
CA LEU A 42 0.40 -13.06 -19.92
C LEU A 42 0.58 -13.57 -21.35
N HIS A 43 0.82 -12.68 -22.31
CA HIS A 43 1.10 -13.06 -23.69
C HIS A 43 2.40 -13.88 -23.79
N TYR A 44 3.46 -13.45 -23.11
CA TYR A 44 4.72 -14.19 -23.03
C TYR A 44 4.51 -15.59 -22.45
N LEU A 45 3.77 -15.71 -21.34
CA LEU A 45 3.46 -17.01 -20.73
C LEU A 45 2.63 -17.91 -21.66
N LYS A 46 1.66 -17.35 -22.39
CA LYS A 46 0.82 -18.10 -23.33
C LYS A 46 1.59 -18.59 -24.57
N THR A 47 2.55 -17.81 -25.05
CA THR A 47 3.30 -18.10 -26.29
C THR A 47 4.61 -18.87 -26.03
N SER A 48 5.06 -18.92 -24.78
CA SER A 48 6.26 -19.66 -24.40
C SER A 48 6.13 -21.15 -24.73
N LYS A 49 7.13 -21.68 -25.44
CA LYS A 49 7.27 -23.12 -25.72
C LYS A 49 8.21 -23.82 -24.74
N ALA A 50 8.54 -23.17 -23.62
CA ALA A 50 9.49 -23.69 -22.66
C ALA A 50 8.95 -24.95 -21.97
N LYS A 51 9.73 -26.05 -22.02
CA LYS A 51 9.34 -27.35 -21.45
C LYS A 51 10.13 -27.76 -20.20
N LYS A 52 11.26 -27.08 -19.92
CA LYS A 52 12.16 -27.40 -18.80
C LYS A 52 12.20 -26.31 -17.72
N GLN A 53 12.28 -25.04 -18.13
CA GLN A 53 12.14 -23.89 -17.23
C GLN A 53 10.87 -23.14 -17.60
N VAL A 54 9.84 -23.31 -16.78
CA VAL A 54 8.51 -22.73 -17.00
C VAL A 54 8.36 -21.51 -16.10
N TYR A 55 7.83 -20.44 -16.65
CA TYR A 55 7.56 -19.21 -15.91
C TYR A 55 6.13 -19.22 -15.37
N MET A 56 5.89 -18.52 -14.26
CA MET A 56 4.58 -18.41 -13.62
C MET A 56 4.30 -16.95 -13.29
N ALA A 57 3.09 -16.48 -13.58
CA ALA A 57 2.57 -15.24 -13.01
C ALA A 57 1.83 -15.55 -11.71
N VAL A 58 2.19 -14.86 -10.63
CA VAL A 58 1.52 -14.96 -9.34
C VAL A 58 0.70 -13.69 -9.10
N LYS A 59 -0.61 -13.84 -8.92
CA LYS A 59 -1.51 -12.74 -8.54
C LYS A 59 -1.90 -12.91 -7.08
N SER A 60 -1.62 -11.90 -6.27
CA SER A 60 -2.02 -11.83 -4.86
C SER A 60 -2.97 -10.65 -4.66
N ASP A 61 -3.94 -10.81 -3.76
CA ASP A 61 -4.91 -9.79 -3.40
C ASP A 61 -5.03 -9.67 -1.87
N MET A 62 -5.11 -8.44 -1.37
CA MET A 62 -5.20 -8.16 0.06
C MET A 62 -6.66 -8.00 0.48
N THR A 63 -7.22 -9.03 1.11
CA THR A 63 -8.60 -8.97 1.63
C THR A 63 -8.74 -7.87 2.68
N LYS A 64 -9.69 -6.95 2.47
CA LYS A 64 -9.96 -5.82 3.38
C LYS A 64 -8.69 -5.04 3.74
N ALA A 65 -7.90 -4.70 2.73
CA ALA A 65 -6.56 -4.15 2.88
C ALA A 65 -6.50 -2.92 3.81
N TYR A 66 -7.51 -2.04 3.74
CA TYR A 66 -7.59 -0.86 4.59
C TYR A 66 -7.96 -1.21 6.04
N ASP A 67 -8.83 -2.20 6.27
CA ASP A 67 -9.31 -2.54 7.62
C ASP A 67 -8.30 -3.39 8.42
N ARG A 68 -7.34 -4.01 7.75
CA ARG A 68 -6.43 -5.01 8.34
C ARG A 68 -5.01 -4.55 8.56
N ILE A 69 -4.66 -3.32 8.17
CA ILE A 69 -3.32 -2.78 8.42
C ILE A 69 -3.13 -2.52 9.91
N GLU A 70 -2.13 -3.19 10.49
CA GLU A 70 -1.76 -3.00 11.89
C GLU A 70 -1.06 -1.65 12.09
N TRP A 71 -1.47 -0.91 13.13
CA TRP A 71 -0.93 0.44 13.40
C TRP A 71 0.55 0.43 13.77
N ASP A 72 0.99 -0.57 14.52
CA ASP A 72 2.42 -0.73 14.85
C ASP A 72 3.26 -0.97 13.60
N PHE A 73 2.71 -1.66 12.60
CA PHE A 73 3.38 -1.82 11.31
C PHE A 73 3.50 -0.48 10.57
N VAL A 74 2.44 0.32 10.52
CA VAL A 74 2.49 1.69 9.92
C VAL A 74 3.56 2.53 10.60
N LYS A 75 3.59 2.54 11.93
CA LYS A 75 4.58 3.27 12.71
C LYS A 75 6.00 2.84 12.34
N LEU A 76 6.25 1.53 12.34
CA LEU A 76 7.56 0.96 12.00
C LEU A 76 7.98 1.34 10.58
N VAL A 77 7.07 1.27 9.61
CA VAL A 77 7.36 1.65 8.21
C VAL A 77 7.79 3.11 8.12
N LEU A 78 7.04 4.03 8.74
CA LEU A 78 7.38 5.45 8.72
C LEU A 78 8.73 5.73 9.39
N GLU A 79 9.02 5.06 10.50
CA GLU A 79 10.32 5.17 11.18
C GLU A 79 11.47 4.64 10.32
N ARG A 80 11.27 3.51 9.64
CA ARG A 80 12.27 2.91 8.74
C ARG A 80 12.51 3.73 7.47
N LEU A 81 11.49 4.44 6.99
CA LEU A 81 11.61 5.40 5.89
C LEU A 81 12.25 6.73 6.32
N GLY A 82 12.61 6.89 7.60
CA GLY A 82 13.33 8.07 8.09
C GLY A 82 12.44 9.27 8.38
N PHE A 83 11.12 9.09 8.51
CA PHE A 83 10.25 10.20 8.89
C PHE A 83 10.57 10.67 10.32
N HIS A 84 10.58 11.99 10.51
CA HIS A 84 10.81 12.58 11.82
C HIS A 84 9.74 12.13 12.83
N GLN A 85 10.14 11.83 14.07
CA GLN A 85 9.25 11.28 15.11
C GLN A 85 7.96 12.08 15.32
N LYS A 86 8.04 13.42 15.29
CA LYS A 86 6.87 14.30 15.35
C LYS A 86 5.87 14.06 14.20
N TRP A 87 6.37 13.81 12.99
CA TRP A 87 5.54 13.48 11.83
C TRP A 87 4.85 12.14 12.03
N VAL A 88 5.60 11.13 12.46
CA VAL A 88 5.07 9.80 12.78
C VAL A 88 3.94 9.93 13.81
N GLN A 89 4.16 10.65 14.90
CA GLN A 89 3.13 10.90 15.92
C GLN A 89 1.87 11.54 15.34
N TRP A 90 1.99 12.56 14.47
CA TRP A 90 0.83 13.18 13.84
C TRP A 90 0.05 12.21 12.93
N VAL A 91 0.76 11.38 12.17
CA VAL A 91 0.11 10.34 11.35
C VAL A 91 -0.59 9.32 12.24
N MET A 92 0.06 8.85 13.31
CA MET A 92 -0.51 7.90 14.25
C MET A 92 -1.78 8.47 14.91
N GLN A 93 -1.77 9.74 15.33
CA GLN A 93 -2.97 10.40 15.86
C GLN A 93 -4.10 10.47 14.83
N CYS A 94 -3.82 10.64 13.54
CA CYS A 94 -4.86 10.67 12.52
C CYS A 94 -5.55 9.30 12.33
N ILE A 95 -4.82 8.20 12.52
CA ILE A 95 -5.34 6.84 12.27
C ILE A 95 -5.84 6.14 13.52
N SER A 96 -5.28 6.43 14.70
CA SER A 96 -5.54 5.66 15.93
C SER A 96 -6.66 6.22 16.81
N THR A 97 -7.03 7.48 16.66
CA THR A 97 -8.04 8.13 17.52
C THR A 97 -9.45 8.10 16.92
N VAL A 98 -9.64 7.40 15.79
CA VAL A 98 -10.95 7.29 15.16
C VAL A 98 -11.83 6.35 15.96
N SER A 99 -13.10 6.69 16.12
CA SER A 99 -14.11 5.84 16.75
C SER A 99 -15.29 5.67 15.81
N TYR A 100 -15.90 4.49 15.82
CA TYR A 100 -17.06 4.17 14.99
C TYR A 100 -18.30 3.90 15.84
N THR A 101 -19.47 4.11 15.25
CA THR A 101 -20.77 3.74 15.82
C THR A 101 -21.54 2.96 14.77
N TYR A 102 -22.37 2.01 15.16
CA TYR A 102 -23.20 1.26 14.22
C TYR A 102 -24.46 2.03 13.90
N LEU A 103 -24.83 2.13 12.63
CA LEU A 103 -26.13 2.68 12.24
C LEU A 103 -27.15 1.55 12.15
N ILE A 104 -28.04 1.43 13.15
CA ILE A 104 -29.07 0.40 13.22
C ILE A 104 -30.44 1.09 13.12
N ASN A 105 -31.21 0.76 12.08
CA ASN A 105 -32.52 1.37 11.80
C ASN A 105 -32.47 2.92 11.79
N GLY A 106 -31.41 3.50 11.22
CA GLY A 106 -31.23 4.95 11.12
C GLY A 106 -30.75 5.63 12.41
N SER A 107 -30.56 4.90 13.50
CA SER A 107 -30.04 5.43 14.77
C SER A 107 -28.62 4.95 15.02
N ALA A 108 -27.73 5.86 15.42
CA ALA A 108 -26.37 5.52 15.83
C ALA A 108 -26.40 4.81 17.19
N GLN A 109 -25.86 3.59 17.25
CA GLN A 109 -25.84 2.73 18.41
C GLN A 109 -24.45 2.11 18.63
N GLY A 110 -24.07 1.97 19.89
CA GLY A 110 -22.77 1.42 20.29
C GLY A 110 -21.58 2.32 19.95
N ALA A 111 -20.42 1.99 20.51
CA ALA A 111 -19.15 2.63 20.18
C ALA A 111 -18.08 1.55 19.99
N VAL A 112 -17.32 1.67 18.91
CA VAL A 112 -16.23 0.77 18.57
C VAL A 112 -14.98 1.62 18.44
N THR A 113 -14.00 1.29 19.27
CA THR A 113 -12.64 1.81 19.08
C THR A 113 -11.87 0.74 18.31
N PRO A 114 -11.48 0.99 17.05
CA PRO A 114 -10.64 0.08 16.30
C PRO A 114 -9.27 -0.04 16.98
N SER A 115 -8.60 -1.17 16.78
CA SER A 115 -7.19 -1.37 17.18
C SER A 115 -6.24 -1.38 15.98
N ARG A 116 -6.79 -1.34 14.77
CA ARG A 116 -6.09 -1.42 13.49
C ARG A 116 -6.94 -0.84 12.37
N GLY A 117 -6.33 -0.75 11.20
CA GLY A 117 -6.95 -0.30 9.98
C GLY A 117 -6.85 1.21 9.77
N ILE A 118 -7.03 1.63 8.53
CA ILE A 118 -6.97 3.02 8.09
C ILE A 118 -8.30 3.39 7.43
N ARG A 119 -8.77 4.61 7.68
CA ARG A 119 -10.13 5.00 7.27
C ARG A 119 -10.25 5.17 5.76
N GLN A 120 -11.12 4.40 5.12
CA GLN A 120 -11.46 4.59 3.72
C GLN A 120 -12.13 5.97 3.54
N GLY A 121 -11.68 6.73 2.54
CA GLY A 121 -12.16 8.11 2.31
C GLY A 121 -11.39 9.20 3.07
N ASP A 122 -10.48 8.85 3.98
CA ASP A 122 -9.50 9.83 4.47
C ASP A 122 -8.42 10.07 3.39
N PRO A 123 -8.07 11.34 3.08
CA PRO A 123 -7.07 11.64 2.05
C PRO A 123 -5.66 11.13 2.37
N LEU A 124 -5.34 10.79 3.62
CA LEU A 124 -4.03 10.28 4.01
C LEU A 124 -3.93 8.75 3.84
N SER A 125 -5.04 8.03 3.98
CA SER A 125 -5.08 6.57 3.99
C SER A 125 -4.48 5.91 2.73
N PRO A 126 -4.77 6.36 1.49
CA PRO A 126 -4.18 5.74 0.30
C PRO A 126 -2.64 5.81 0.28
N TYR A 127 -2.08 6.89 0.81
CA TYR A 127 -0.63 7.08 0.84
C TYR A 127 0.04 6.25 1.92
N ILE A 128 -0.58 6.12 3.10
CA ILE A 128 -0.12 5.19 4.13
C ILE A 128 -0.12 3.76 3.58
N PHE A 129 -1.19 3.38 2.89
CA PHE A 129 -1.33 2.06 2.28
C PHE A 129 -0.17 1.76 1.30
N ILE A 130 0.16 2.73 0.45
CA ILE A 130 1.25 2.58 -0.52
C ILE A 130 2.60 2.45 0.16
N LEU A 131 2.91 3.33 1.12
CA LEU A 131 4.17 3.25 1.88
C LEU A 131 4.33 1.89 2.57
N CYS A 132 3.24 1.34 3.10
CA CYS A 132 3.24 0.00 3.68
C CYS A 132 3.46 -1.10 2.62
N SER A 133 2.83 -0.94 1.44
CA SER A 133 2.97 -1.88 0.32
C SER A 133 4.38 -1.87 -0.28
N GLU A 134 5.09 -0.74 -0.23
CA GLU A 134 6.48 -0.61 -0.67
C GLU A 134 7.42 -1.59 0.05
N VAL A 135 7.13 -1.95 1.30
CA VAL A 135 7.88 -2.97 2.03
C VAL A 135 7.86 -4.31 1.29
N LEU A 136 6.70 -4.71 0.75
CA LEU A 136 6.59 -5.94 -0.02
C LEU A 136 7.40 -5.86 -1.32
N SER A 137 7.34 -4.73 -2.03
CA SER A 137 8.15 -4.48 -3.22
C SER A 137 9.65 -4.57 -2.92
N GLY A 138 10.11 -3.97 -1.83
CA GLY A 138 11.49 -4.05 -1.37
C GLY A 138 11.92 -5.47 -1.02
N LEU A 139 11.06 -6.25 -0.33
CA LEU A 139 11.35 -7.65 -0.01
C LEU A 139 11.46 -8.53 -1.27
N CYS A 140 10.62 -8.30 -2.27
CA CYS A 140 10.71 -8.98 -3.57
C CYS A 140 12.03 -8.65 -4.28
N ASN A 141 12.44 -7.38 -4.28
CA ASN A 141 13.71 -6.96 -4.88
C ASN A 141 14.92 -7.62 -4.20
N ILE A 142 14.93 -7.67 -2.87
CA ILE A 142 15.99 -8.36 -2.10
C ILE A 142 16.01 -9.86 -2.46
N ALA A 143 14.86 -10.50 -2.48
CA ALA A 143 14.77 -11.92 -2.82
C ALA A 143 15.22 -12.20 -4.27
N GLN A 144 15.01 -11.27 -5.20
CA GLN A 144 15.51 -11.38 -6.56
C GLN A 144 17.03 -11.24 -6.63
N LEU A 145 17.62 -10.26 -5.93
CA LEU A 145 19.07 -10.07 -5.86
C LEU A 145 19.78 -11.28 -5.24
N GLU A 146 19.15 -11.92 -4.25
CA GLU A 146 19.66 -13.13 -3.60
C GLU A 146 19.39 -14.41 -4.41
N GLY A 147 18.74 -14.32 -5.57
CA GLY A 147 18.40 -15.47 -6.41
C GLY A 147 17.31 -16.39 -5.86
N ARG A 148 16.63 -16.00 -4.77
CA ARG A 148 15.50 -16.74 -4.18
C ARG A 148 14.20 -16.59 -4.97
N LEU A 149 14.05 -15.45 -5.65
CA LEU A 149 12.95 -15.16 -6.57
C LEU A 149 13.52 -14.72 -7.93
N PRO A 150 13.93 -15.66 -8.80
CA PRO A 150 14.35 -15.31 -10.16
C PRO A 150 13.14 -14.73 -10.92
N GLY A 151 13.24 -13.46 -11.28
CA GLY A 151 12.27 -12.78 -12.13
C GLY A 151 12.36 -13.23 -13.59
N ILE A 152 11.49 -12.66 -14.43
CA ILE A 152 11.63 -12.71 -15.89
C ILE A 152 12.69 -11.69 -16.30
#